data_AF-A0A2J8A2B7-F1
#
_entry.id   AF-A0A2J8A2B7-F1
#
_cell.length_a   1.000
_cell.length_b   1.000
_cell.length_c   1.000
_cell.angle_alpha   90.00
_cell.angle_beta   90.00
_cell.angle_gamma   90.00
#
_symmetry.space_group_name_H-M   'P 1'
#
loop_
_entity.id
_entity.type
_entity.pdbx_description
1 polymer ?
#
loop_
_entity_poly.entity_id
_entity_poly.type
_entity_poly.pdbx_seq_one_letter_code
_entity_poly.pdbx_strand_id
1 'polypeptide(L)'
;MANYMHQRYCDVRGVRQWMANLHTLFVGDFFQVRPIGEKWIFHAPFCSGLHAVVHEGVRMFELTQIMRTKNAQFAERLNRLRENGMTNADDAHFRTLILEGRLLLTTRPC
;
A
#
# COMPACT_ATOMS: atom_id res chain seq x y z
N MET A 1 -10.60 3.27 -10.35
CA MET A 1 -9.51 3.92 -11.13
C MET A 1 -8.85 3.04 -12.22
N ALA A 2 -8.22 1.90 -11.93
CA ALA A 2 -7.40 1.20 -12.94
C ALA A 2 -8.17 0.64 -14.16
N ASN A 3 -9.43 0.21 -13.98
CA ASN A 3 -10.29 -0.17 -15.11
C ASN A 3 -10.51 0.98 -16.10
N TYR A 4 -10.67 2.21 -15.60
CA TYR A 4 -10.78 3.39 -16.45
C TYR A 4 -9.50 3.59 -17.26
N MET A 5 -8.33 3.51 -16.61
CA MET A 5 -7.03 3.63 -17.30
C MET A 5 -6.87 2.55 -18.39
N HIS A 6 -7.19 1.29 -18.07
CA HIS A 6 -7.15 0.19 -19.04
C HIS A 6 -8.03 0.49 -20.27
N GLN A 7 -9.29 0.89 -20.07
CA GLN A 7 -10.21 1.24 -21.15
C GLN A 7 -9.65 2.38 -22.01
N ARG A 8 -9.16 3.44 -21.39
CA ARG A 8 -8.56 4.57 -22.11
C ARG A 8 -7.33 4.17 -22.91
N TYR A 9 -6.50 3.27 -22.41
CA TYR A 9 -5.36 2.75 -23.17
C TYR A 9 -5.81 1.92 -24.36
N CYS A 10 -6.84 1.10 -24.19
CA CYS A 10 -7.42 0.31 -25.28
C CYS A 10 -8.02 1.21 -26.36
N ASP A 11 -8.78 2.23 -25.97
CA ASP A 11 -9.40 3.19 -26.90
C ASP A 11 -8.34 3.92 -27.75
N VAL A 12 -7.26 4.38 -27.10
CA VAL A 12 -6.21 5.15 -27.77
C VAL A 12 -5.35 4.28 -28.69
N ARG A 13 -5.09 3.02 -28.31
CA ARG A 13 -4.19 2.14 -29.08
C ARG A 13 -4.92 1.21 -30.05
N GLY A 14 -6.23 1.06 -29.94
CA GLY A 14 -7.01 0.09 -30.74
C GLY A 14 -6.72 -1.38 -30.38
N VAL A 15 -6.23 -1.63 -29.16
CA VAL A 15 -5.74 -2.95 -28.69
C VAL A 15 -6.56 -3.35 -27.46
N ARG A 16 -7.02 -4.60 -27.35
CA ARG A 16 -7.90 -5.04 -26.25
C ARG A 16 -7.20 -5.82 -25.13
N GLN A 17 -5.92 -6.11 -25.29
CA GLN A 17 -5.08 -6.76 -24.29
C GLN A 17 -5.00 -5.90 -23.01
N TRP A 18 -4.77 -6.54 -21.86
CA TRP A 18 -4.61 -5.85 -20.57
C TRP A 18 -3.62 -4.70 -20.67
N MET A 19 -4.02 -3.54 -20.12
CA MET A 19 -3.28 -2.27 -20.22
C MET A 19 -2.80 -1.92 -21.64
N ALA A 20 -3.52 -2.35 -22.68
CA ALA A 20 -3.17 -2.21 -24.09
C ALA A 20 -1.72 -2.67 -24.42
N ASN A 21 -1.29 -3.77 -23.79
CA ASN A 21 0.04 -4.36 -23.94
C ASN A 21 1.20 -3.41 -23.57
N LEU A 22 0.96 -2.51 -22.61
CA LEU A 22 1.99 -1.66 -22.04
C LEU A 22 2.71 -2.37 -20.90
N HIS A 23 4.03 -2.26 -20.85
CA HIS A 23 4.80 -2.71 -19.70
C HIS A 23 4.52 -1.79 -18.50
N THR A 24 3.66 -2.26 -17.59
CA THR A 24 3.11 -1.45 -16.51
C THR A 24 3.67 -1.89 -15.17
N LEU A 25 4.22 -0.94 -14.41
CA LEU A 25 4.70 -1.15 -13.04
C LEU A 25 3.75 -0.47 -12.06
N PHE A 26 3.24 -1.23 -11.09
CA PHE A 26 2.47 -0.70 -9.97
C PHE A 26 3.34 -0.71 -8.71
N VAL A 27 3.36 0.41 -7.99
CA VAL A 27 4.07 0.54 -6.72
C VAL A 27 3.12 1.18 -5.72
N GLY A 28 3.04 0.58 -4.53
CA GLY A 28 2.18 1.08 -3.47
C GLY A 28 2.15 0.13 -2.28
N ASP A 29 1.40 0.52 -1.26
CA ASP A 29 1.17 -0.28 -0.06
C ASP A 29 -0.32 -0.24 0.25
N PHE A 30 -0.98 -1.38 0.14
CA PHE A 30 -2.41 -1.49 0.38
C PHE A 30 -2.78 -1.24 1.85
N PHE A 31 -1.85 -1.42 2.80
CA PHE A 31 -2.15 -1.27 4.22
C PHE A 31 -2.10 0.19 4.71
N GLN A 32 -1.66 1.15 3.88
CA GLN A 32 -1.53 2.55 4.30
C GLN A 32 -2.85 3.32 4.26
N VAL A 33 -3.38 3.59 3.06
CA VAL A 33 -4.56 4.45 2.90
C VAL A 33 -5.47 3.87 1.83
N ARG A 34 -6.75 3.71 2.18
CA ARG A 34 -7.80 3.39 1.20
C ARG A 34 -8.00 4.52 0.20
N PRO A 35 -8.33 4.19 -1.05
CA PRO A 35 -8.96 5.15 -1.94
C PRO A 35 -10.19 5.79 -1.28
N ILE A 36 -10.30 7.11 -1.39
CA ILE A 36 -11.46 7.86 -0.88
C ILE A 36 -12.65 7.56 -1.81
N GLY A 37 -13.79 7.18 -1.22
CA GLY A 37 -15.03 6.94 -1.98
C GLY A 37 -15.13 5.57 -2.67
N GLU A 38 -14.11 4.71 -2.62
CA GLU A 38 -14.21 3.32 -3.07
C GLU A 38 -14.27 2.33 -1.89
N LYS A 39 -14.82 1.15 -2.13
CA LYS A 39 -14.75 0.02 -1.19
C LYS A 39 -13.33 -0.52 -1.13
N TRP A 40 -12.96 -1.08 0.02
CA TRP A 40 -11.65 -1.68 0.22
C TRP A 40 -11.42 -2.87 -0.73
N ILE A 41 -10.19 -3.05 -1.21
CA ILE A 41 -9.86 -4.06 -2.23
C ILE A 41 -10.02 -5.51 -1.73
N PHE A 42 -9.91 -5.71 -0.41
CA PHE A 42 -10.11 -7.00 0.27
C PHE A 42 -11.55 -7.23 0.75
N HIS A 43 -12.50 -6.33 0.45
CA HIS A 43 -13.91 -6.52 0.79
C HIS A 43 -14.71 -7.07 -0.39
N ALA A 44 -15.56 -8.06 -0.14
CA ALA A 44 -16.48 -8.61 -1.12
C ALA A 44 -17.72 -7.71 -1.33
N PRO A 45 -18.29 -7.67 -2.55
CA PRO A 45 -17.74 -8.24 -3.77
C PRO A 45 -16.52 -7.42 -4.22
N PHE A 46 -15.47 -8.12 -4.67
CA PHE A 46 -14.18 -7.53 -5.03
C PHE A 46 -14.25 -6.71 -6.33
N CYS A 47 -15.06 -5.65 -6.34
CA CYS A 47 -15.36 -4.84 -7.51
C CYS A 47 -14.57 -3.53 -7.53
N SER A 48 -13.53 -3.40 -6.71
CA SER A 48 -12.64 -2.23 -6.77
C SER A 48 -11.84 -2.24 -8.06
N GLY A 49 -11.52 -1.06 -8.62
CA GLY A 49 -10.69 -0.99 -9.83
C GLY A 49 -9.30 -1.63 -9.64
N LEU A 50 -8.85 -1.79 -8.38
CA LEU A 50 -7.60 -2.44 -8.01
C LEU A 50 -7.67 -3.97 -8.02
N HIS A 51 -8.86 -4.58 -7.94
CA HIS A 51 -9.00 -6.03 -8.05
C HIS A 51 -8.50 -6.55 -9.41
N ALA A 52 -8.77 -5.80 -10.49
CA ALA A 52 -8.23 -6.13 -11.81
C ALA A 52 -6.69 -6.15 -11.81
N VAL A 53 -6.04 -5.24 -11.07
CA VAL A 53 -4.57 -5.22 -10.94
C VAL A 53 -4.05 -6.45 -10.19
N VAL A 54 -4.77 -6.93 -9.18
CA VAL A 54 -4.35 -8.07 -8.35
C VAL A 54 -4.63 -9.42 -9.04
N HIS A 55 -5.71 -9.52 -9.81
CA HIS A 55 -6.14 -10.78 -10.43
C HIS A 55 -5.78 -10.93 -11.91
N GLU A 56 -5.49 -9.84 -12.64
CA GLU A 56 -5.11 -9.92 -14.05
C GLU A 56 -3.60 -9.92 -14.25
N GLY A 57 -2.97 -11.10 -14.29
CA GLY A 57 -1.65 -11.32 -14.92
C GLY A 57 -0.45 -10.51 -14.38
N VAL A 58 -0.61 -9.75 -13.30
CA VAL A 58 0.47 -8.96 -12.70
C VAL A 58 1.31 -9.87 -11.79
N ARG A 59 2.62 -9.83 -11.99
CA ARG A 59 3.57 -10.45 -11.06
C ARG A 59 3.78 -9.50 -9.87
N MET A 60 3.45 -9.98 -8.68
CA MET A 60 3.61 -9.21 -7.44
C MET A 60 4.92 -9.54 -6.74
N PHE A 61 5.58 -8.52 -6.20
CA PHE A 61 6.77 -8.64 -5.38
C PHE A 61 6.59 -7.80 -4.11
N GLU A 62 6.93 -8.37 -2.95
CA GLU A 62 6.93 -7.65 -1.68
C GLU A 62 8.35 -7.24 -1.29
N LEU A 63 8.52 -5.98 -0.89
CA LEU A 63 9.77 -5.48 -0.32
C LEU A 63 9.73 -5.65 1.19
N THR A 64 10.65 -6.44 1.75
CA THR A 64 10.66 -6.81 3.17
C THR A 64 11.62 -5.96 4.02
N GLN A 65 12.58 -5.27 3.40
CA GLN A 65 13.58 -4.47 4.11
C GLN A 65 13.08 -3.04 4.38
N ILE A 66 13.05 -2.65 5.66
CA ILE A 66 12.66 -1.30 6.09
C ILE A 66 13.89 -0.39 6.12
N MET A 67 13.93 0.58 5.20
CA MET A 67 15.06 1.51 5.05
C MET A 67 14.83 2.87 5.74
N ARG A 68 13.56 3.25 5.99
CA ARG A 68 13.22 4.58 6.54
C ARG A 68 13.64 4.73 8.00
N THR A 69 13.46 3.68 8.79
CA THR A 69 13.69 3.69 10.23
C THR A 69 14.99 2.98 10.57
N LYS A 70 15.94 3.66 11.22
CA LYS A 70 17.22 3.05 11.64
C LYS A 70 17.11 2.14 12.87
N ASN A 71 16.01 2.24 13.62
CA ASN A 71 15.72 1.40 14.78
C ASN A 71 14.85 0.19 14.36
N ALA A 72 15.46 -1.00 14.38
CA ALA A 72 14.79 -2.25 14.00
C ALA A 72 13.59 -2.58 14.89
N GLN A 73 13.68 -2.35 16.20
CA GLN A 73 12.56 -2.61 17.12
C GLN A 73 11.37 -1.71 16.82
N PHE A 74 11.61 -0.43 16.53
CA PHE A 74 10.54 0.49 16.13
C PHE A 74 9.93 0.10 14.78
N ALA A 75 10.76 -0.36 13.83
CA ALA A 75 10.30 -0.86 12.55
C ALA A 75 9.38 -2.08 12.70
N GLU A 76 9.72 -3.01 13.59
CA GLU A 76 8.86 -4.16 13.91
C GLU A 76 7.52 -3.74 14.53
N ARG A 77 7.52 -2.73 15.42
CA ARG A 77 6.27 -2.16 15.97
C ARG A 77 5.36 -1.62 14.87
N LEU A 78 5.94 -0.92 13.89
CA LEU A 78 5.19 -0.40 12.74
C LEU A 78 4.65 -1.52 11.84
N ASN A 79 5.40 -2.60 11.63
CA ASN A 79 4.91 -3.77 10.89
C ASN A 79 3.73 -4.45 11.60
N ARG A 80 3.79 -4.59 12.94
CA ARG A 80 2.65 -5.08 13.71
C ARG A 80 1.45 -4.15 13.61
N LEU A 81 1.67 -2.84 13.67
CA LEU A 81 0.61 -1.84 13.45
C LEU A 81 -0.02 -1.97 12.05
N ARG A 82 0.79 -2.15 11.00
CA ARG A 82 0.34 -2.31 9.60
C ARG A 82 -0.70 -3.43 9.45
N GLU A 83 -0.56 -4.51 10.20
CA GLU A 83 -1.43 -5.70 10.14
C GLU A 83 -2.51 -5.73 11.23
N ASN A 84 -2.69 -4.65 11.99
CA ASN A 84 -3.54 -4.60 13.19
C ASN A 84 -3.16 -5.63 14.29
N GLY A 85 -1.88 -6.01 14.38
CA GLY A 85 -1.33 -6.98 15.34
C GLY A 85 -0.59 -6.36 16.52
N MET A 86 -0.92 -5.14 16.92
CA MET A 86 -0.23 -4.46 18.04
C MET A 86 -0.45 -5.16 19.37
N THR A 87 0.61 -5.22 20.19
CA THR A 87 0.53 -5.65 21.59
C THR A 87 0.22 -4.46 22.51
N ASN A 88 -0.20 -4.74 23.76
CA ASN A 88 -0.38 -3.69 24.78
C ASN A 88 0.89 -2.89 25.04
N ALA A 89 2.06 -3.53 24.93
CA ALA A 89 3.36 -2.87 25.06
C ALA A 89 3.64 -1.91 23.89
N ASP A 90 3.20 -2.26 22.68
CA ASP A 90 3.32 -1.39 21.51
C ASP A 90 2.41 -0.15 21.66
N ASP A 91 1.15 -0.33 22.10
CA ASP A 91 0.22 0.77 22.35
C ASP A 91 0.77 1.75 23.40
N ALA A 92 1.24 1.22 24.54
CA ALA A 92 1.85 2.04 25.59
C ALA A 92 3.07 2.83 25.06
N HIS A 93 3.89 2.21 24.23
CA HIS A 93 5.05 2.89 23.61
C HIS A 93 4.62 4.02 22.68
N PHE A 94 3.65 3.79 21.79
CA PHE A 94 3.16 4.82 20.87
C PHE A 94 2.50 5.99 21.61
N ARG A 95 1.72 5.72 22.66
CA ARG A 95 1.12 6.77 23.51
C ARG A 95 2.18 7.68 24.11
N THR A 96 3.24 7.09 24.67
CA THR A 96 4.37 7.87 25.22
C THR A 96 4.99 8.76 24.15
N LEU A 97 5.27 8.23 22.95
CA LEU A 97 5.84 9.03 21.85
C LEU A 97 4.93 10.17 21.39
N ILE A 98 3.61 9.95 21.35
CA ILE A 98 2.62 10.96 20.97
C ILE A 98 2.56 12.08 22.02
N LEU A 99 2.46 11.71 23.30
CA LEU A 99 2.39 12.66 24.42
C LEU A 99 3.66 13.52 24.52
N GLU A 100 4.81 12.95 24.19
CA GLU A 100 6.09 13.63 24.21
C GLU A 100 6.38 14.43 22.92
N GLY A 101 5.48 14.43 21.93
CA GLY A 101 5.69 15.07 20.63
C GLY A 101 6.85 14.46 19.83
N ARG A 102 7.30 13.26 20.20
CA ARG A 102 8.47 12.56 19.64
C ARG A 102 8.12 11.59 18.53
N LEU A 103 6.87 11.57 18.06
CA LEU A 103 6.48 10.85 16.83
C LEU A 103 7.00 11.59 15.58
N LEU A 104 8.31 11.76 15.52
CA LEU A 104 9.04 12.37 14.44
C LEU A 104 9.49 11.25 13.50
N LEU A 105 8.76 11.08 12.39
CA LEU A 105 9.18 10.27 11.23
C LEU A 105 10.34 10.97 10.48
N THR A 106 11.31 11.54 11.19
CA THR A 106 12.34 12.37 10.57
C THR A 106 13.31 11.47 9.81
N THR A 107 13.24 11.57 8.50
CA THR A 107 14.41 11.44 7.62
C THR A 107 15.45 12.45 8.10
N ARG A 108 16.46 12.02 8.87
CA ARG A 108 17.72 12.77 8.83
C ARG A 108 18.27 12.59 7.42
N PRO A 109 18.64 13.67 6.71
CA PRO A 109 19.34 13.53 5.45
C PRO A 109 20.63 12.74 5.70
N CYS A 110 20.91 11.81 4.80
CA CYS A 110 22.22 11.18 4.70
C CYS A 110 23.27 12.25 4.39
#